data_AF-A0A7J5YCM9-F1
#
_entry.id   AF-A0A7J5YCM9-F1
#
_cell.length_a   1.000
_cell.length_b   1.000
_cell.length_c   1.000
_cell.angle_alpha   90.00
_cell.angle_beta   90.00
_cell.angle_gamma   90.00
#
_symmetry.space_group_name_H-M   'P 1'
#
loop_
_entity.id
_entity.type
_entity.pdbx_description
1 polymer ?
#
loop_
_entity_poly.entity_id
_entity_poly.type
_entity_poly.pdbx_seq_one_letter_code
_entity_poly.pdbx_strand_id
1 'polypeptide(L)' 'MDNFENFSASDKAEAAELQRMIAIEQQKAQFQAQCVDSPGSKLDNRTETCLVSCVERFIDTTLTITNRFTQMVQKGAH' A
#
# COMPACT_ATOMS: atom_id res chain seq x y z
N MET A 1 8.58 18.15 -23.55
CA MET A 1 8.96 17.70 -22.19
C MET A 1 9.39 18.94 -21.42
N ASP A 2 8.98 19.00 -20.16
CA ASP A 2 9.39 19.95 -19.10
C ASP A 2 8.74 21.35 -19.08
N ASN A 3 7.45 21.41 -18.71
CA ASN A 3 6.81 22.62 -18.15
C ASN A 3 6.53 22.46 -16.63
N PHE A 4 7.26 21.57 -15.95
CA PHE A 4 7.04 21.28 -14.52
C PHE A 4 7.78 22.26 -13.58
N GLU A 5 8.61 23.15 -14.13
CA GLU A 5 9.45 24.04 -13.32
C GLU A 5 8.72 25.30 -12.80
N ASN A 6 7.52 25.62 -13.31
CA ASN A 6 6.82 26.85 -12.97
C ASN A 6 5.70 26.72 -11.91
N PHE A 7 5.61 25.58 -11.23
CA PHE A 7 4.65 25.38 -10.13
C PHE A 7 5.22 25.86 -8.80
N SER A 8 4.40 26.57 -8.02
CA SER A 8 4.82 27.09 -6.71
C SER A 8 5.14 25.94 -5.76
N ALA A 9 5.91 26.21 -4.70
CA ALA A 9 6.20 25.21 -3.67
C ALA A 9 4.92 24.65 -3.03
N SER A 10 3.85 25.46 -2.96
CA SER A 10 2.53 25.04 -2.50
C SER A 10 1.92 24.00 -3.43
N ASP A 11 1.96 24.22 -4.74
CA ASP A 11 1.40 23.31 -5.73
C ASP A 11 2.13 21.96 -5.75
N LYS A 12 3.45 21.97 -5.53
CA LYS A 12 4.26 20.74 -5.43
C LYS A 12 3.93 19.94 -4.18
N ALA A 13 3.68 20.61 -3.04
CA ALA A 13 3.26 19.96 -1.80
C ALA A 13 1.87 19.33 -1.95
N GLU A 14 0.92 20.05 -2.55
CA GLU A 14 -0.43 19.56 -2.83
C GLU A 14 -0.42 18.36 -3.79
N ALA A 15 0.42 18.41 -4.84
CA ALA A 15 0.60 17.29 -5.76
C ALA A 15 1.17 16.04 -5.06
N ALA A 16 2.14 16.22 -4.16
CA ALA A 16 2.70 15.11 -3.39
C ALA A 16 1.67 14.47 -2.45
N GLU A 17 0.83 15.29 -1.81
CA GLU A 17 -0.27 14.80 -0.98
C GLU A 17 -1.33 14.05 -1.80
N LEU A 18 -1.75 14.60 -2.93
CA LEU A 18 -2.68 13.94 -3.85
C LEU A 18 -2.11 12.60 -4.33
N GLN A 19 -0.84 12.55 -4.70
CA GLN A 19 -0.17 11.33 -5.13
C GLN A 19 -0.14 10.27 -4.02
N ARG A 20 0.05 10.69 -2.76
CA ARG A 20 -0.06 9.80 -1.59
C ARG A 20 -1.47 9.26 -1.41
N MET A 21 -2.49 10.10 -1.56
CA MET A 21 -3.89 9.67 -1.49
C MET A 21 -4.23 8.64 -2.58
N ILE A 22 -3.82 8.91 -3.83
CA ILE A 22 -4.02 7.99 -4.95
C ILE A 22 -3.35 6.64 -4.67
N ALA A 23 -2.12 6.64 -4.14
CA ALA A 23 -1.42 5.41 -3.80
C ALA A 23 -2.18 4.58 -2.74
N ILE A 24 -2.74 5.25 -1.71
CA ILE A 24 -3.55 4.58 -0.68
C ILE A 24 -4.83 3.98 -1.30
N GLU A 25 -5.53 4.73 -2.15
CA GLU A 25 -6.75 4.24 -2.79
C GLU A 25 -6.45 3.07 -3.77
N GLN A 26 -5.32 3.11 -4.47
CA GLN A 26 -4.88 1.98 -5.29
C GLN A 26 -4.61 0.72 -4.45
N GLN A 27 -3.95 0.86 -3.30
CA GLN A 27 -3.73 -0.27 -2.39
C GLN A 27 -5.05 -0.85 -1.86
N LYS A 28 -6.01 0.01 -1.49
CA LYS A 28 -7.35 -0.43 -1.07
C LYS A 28 -8.08 -1.17 -2.19
N ALA A 29 -8.02 -0.66 -3.42
CA ALA A 29 -8.65 -1.29 -4.57
C ALA A 29 -8.06 -2.68 -4.86
N GLN A 30 -6.74 -2.84 -4.77
CA GLN A 30 -6.08 -4.14 -4.92
C GLN A 30 -6.52 -5.13 -3.84
N PHE A 31 -6.57 -4.69 -2.58
CA PHE A 31 -7.04 -5.53 -1.47
C PHE A 31 -8.49 -5.98 -1.66
N GLN A 32 -9.38 -5.05 -2.06
CA GLN A 32 -10.77 -5.37 -2.36
C GLN A 32 -10.86 -6.38 -3.50
N ALA A 33 -10.12 -6.18 -4.60
CA ALA A 33 -10.12 -7.11 -5.73
C ALA A 33 -9.56 -8.50 -5.39
N GLN A 34 -8.70 -8.61 -4.37
CA GLN A 34 -8.12 -9.88 -3.96
C GLN A 34 -9.07 -10.73 -3.12
N CYS A 35 -9.91 -10.11 -2.28
CA CYS A 35 -10.77 -10.84 -1.34
C CYS A 35 -12.28 -10.65 -1.50
N VAL A 36 -12.73 -9.59 -2.18
CA VAL A 36 -14.14 -9.21 -2.27
C VAL A 36 -14.58 -9.26 -3.74
N ASP A 37 -15.14 -10.39 -4.16
CA ASP A 37 -15.64 -10.59 -5.54
C ASP A 37 -16.92 -9.78 -5.82
N SER A 38 -17.88 -9.78 -4.89
CA SER A 38 -19.14 -9.05 -5.02
C SER A 38 -19.48 -8.33 -3.71
N PRO A 39 -19.64 -6.99 -3.73
CA PRO A 39 -20.06 -6.26 -2.54
C PRO A 39 -21.49 -6.66 -2.14
N GLY A 40 -21.68 -6.92 -0.85
CA GLY A 40 -22.96 -7.28 -0.26
C GLY A 40 -23.12 -6.70 1.14
N SER A 41 -24.30 -6.85 1.74
CA SER A 41 -24.56 -6.35 3.11
C SER A 41 -23.87 -7.17 4.21
N LYS A 42 -23.34 -8.34 3.87
CA LYS A 42 -22.56 -9.23 4.75
C LYS A 42 -21.42 -9.86 3.96
N LEU A 43 -20.35 -10.19 4.66
CA LEU A 43 -19.25 -10.98 4.09
C LEU A 43 -19.73 -12.43 3.96
N ASP A 44 -19.45 -13.05 2.81
CA ASP A 44 -19.62 -14.49 2.66
C ASP A 44 -18.41 -15.24 3.26
N ASN A 45 -18.56 -16.55 3.52
CA ASN A 45 -17.51 -17.36 4.12
C ASN A 45 -16.20 -17.33 3.30
N ARG A 46 -16.31 -17.26 1.97
CA ARG A 46 -15.13 -17.18 1.08
C ARG A 46 -14.36 -15.88 1.31
N THR A 47 -15.07 -14.77 1.40
CA THR A 47 -14.52 -13.45 1.70
C THR A 47 -13.90 -13.43 3.08
N GLU A 48 -14.59 -13.93 4.11
CA GLU A 48 -14.08 -14.02 5.49
C GLU A 48 -12.77 -14.82 5.56
N THR A 49 -12.75 -16.02 4.95
CA THR A 49 -11.56 -16.87 4.89
C THR A 49 -10.41 -16.17 4.16
N CYS A 50 -10.69 -15.51 3.02
CA CYS A 50 -9.69 -14.74 2.29
C CYS A 50 -9.08 -13.62 3.14
N LEU A 51 -9.92 -12.87 3.86
CA LEU A 51 -9.48 -11.76 4.69
C LEU A 51 -8.53 -12.22 5.79
N VAL A 52 -8.86 -13.33 6.48
CA VAL A 52 -7.97 -13.92 7.51
C VAL A 52 -6.62 -14.26 6.90
N SER A 53 -6.59 -15.04 5.81
CA SER A 53 -5.34 -15.43 5.15
C SER A 53 -4.55 -14.24 4.59
N CYS A 54 -5.22 -13.23 4.05
CA CYS A 54 -4.55 -12.05 3.49
C CYS A 54 -3.92 -11.19 4.58
N VAL A 55 -4.59 -11.00 5.71
CA VAL A 55 -4.02 -10.23 6.83
C VAL A 55 -2.84 -10.96 7.45
N GLU A 56 -2.92 -12.28 7.66
CA GLU A 56 -1.79 -13.09 8.14
C GLU A 56 -0.58 -12.96 7.19
N ARG A 57 -0.79 -13.16 5.88
CA ARG A 57 0.27 -13.01 4.88
C ARG A 57 0.84 -11.58 4.82
N PHE A 58 0.00 -10.57 4.99
CA PHE A 58 0.45 -9.18 5.02
C PHE A 58 1.39 -8.92 6.19
N ILE A 59 1.05 -9.43 7.38
CA ILE A 59 1.91 -9.34 8.57
C ILE A 59 3.24 -10.05 8.34
N ASP A 60 3.21 -11.31 7.89
CA ASP A 60 4.41 -12.10 7.63
C ASP A 60 5.34 -11.44 6.62
N THR A 61 4.76 -10.93 5.53
CA THR A 61 5.50 -10.25 4.46
C THR A 61 6.10 -8.94 4.97
N THR A 62 5.33 -8.16 5.72
CA THR A 62 5.79 -6.88 6.29
C THR A 62 6.94 -7.10 7.27
N LEU A 63 6.84 -8.12 8.14
CA LEU A 63 7.92 -8.50 9.05
C LEU A 63 9.15 -8.97 8.28
N THR A 64 8.97 -9.79 7.24
CA THR A 64 10.06 -10.27 6.39
C THR A 64 10.81 -9.13 5.71
N ILE A 65 10.08 -8.18 5.12
CA ILE A 65 10.65 -6.99 4.47
C ILE A 65 11.40 -6.13 5.51
N THR A 66 10.77 -5.87 6.66
CA THR A 66 11.36 -5.09 7.76
C THR A 66 12.67 -5.72 8.24
N ASN A 67 12.68 -7.03 8.48
CA ASN A 67 13.86 -7.76 8.92
C ASN A 67 14.99 -7.71 7.87
N ARG A 68 14.67 -7.85 6.58
CA ARG A 68 15.65 -7.71 5.49
C ARG A 68 16.22 -6.31 5.44
N PHE A 69 15.39 -5.29 5.57
CA PHE A 69 15.82 -3.90 5.55
C PHE A 69 16.77 -3.61 6.73
N THR A 70 16.40 -4.03 7.94
CA THR A 70 17.26 -3.93 9.13
C THR A 70 18.62 -4.61 8.90
N GLN A 71 18.65 -5.81 8.33
CA GLN A 71 19.90 -6.50 8.03
C GLN A 71 20.75 -5.77 6.98
N MET A 72 20.14 -5.19 5.95
CA MET A 72 20.85 -4.41 4.93
C MET A 72 21.47 -3.15 5.52
N VAL A 73 20.72 -2.41 6.34
CA VAL A 73 21.20 -1.20 7.02
C VAL A 73 22.35 -1.53 7.98
N GLN A 74 22.23 -2.59 8.78
CA GLN A 74 23.28 -3.02 9.70
C GLN A 74 24.55 -3.47 8.97
N LYS A 75 24.43 -4.17 7.83
CA LYS A 75 25.59 -4.61 7.03
C LYS A 75 26.28 -3.48 6.27
N GLY A 76 25.54 -2.45 5.85
CA GLY A 76 26.08 -1.28 5.16
C GLY A 76 26.65 -0.19 6.10
N ALA A 77 26.49 -0.35 7.41
CA ALA A 77 27.04 0.55 8.43
C ALA A 77 28.48 0.20 8.87
N HIS A 78 29.15 -0.70 8.13
CA HIS A 78 30.54 -1.10 8.32
C HIS A 78 31.39 -0.76 7.09
#